data_AF-A0A1I4ZH96-F1
#
_entry.id   AF-A0A1I4ZH96-F1
#
_cell.length_a   1.000
_cell.length_b   1.000
_cell.length_c   1.000
_cell.angle_alpha   90.00
_cell.angle_beta   90.00
_cell.angle_gamma   90.00
#
_symmetry.space_group_name_H-M   'P 1'
#
loop_
_entity.id
_entity.type
_entity.pdbx_description
1 polymer ?
#
loop_
_entity_poly.entity_id
_entity_poly.type
_entity_poly.pdbx_seq_one_letter_code
_entity_poly.pdbx_strand_id
1 'polypeptide(L)'
;MAWLQQSDHFDPDRLNDSLNVPVVGIAAETGQHDSGFHQHNMGQLLFTQRGCIKITLANQISILPPTRVAWIPPKTQHRAEMRSSVGSYIFFRL
;
A
#
# COMPACT_ATOMS: atom_id res chain seq x y z
N MET A 1 -12.06 9.07 -2.95
CA MET A 1 -10.62 8.71 -2.89
C MET A 1 -9.94 9.81 -2.11
N ALA A 2 -9.37 9.51 -0.95
CA ALA A 2 -8.62 10.50 -0.18
C ALA A 2 -7.20 10.64 -0.77
N TRP A 3 -6.70 11.87 -0.86
CA TRP A 3 -5.30 12.13 -1.21
C TRP A 3 -4.51 12.31 0.08
N LEU A 4 -3.46 11.52 0.27
CA LEU A 4 -2.60 11.58 1.45
C LEU A 4 -1.21 12.07 1.06
N GLN A 5 -0.66 12.95 1.90
CA GLN A 5 0.76 13.27 1.88
C GLN A 5 1.56 12.12 2.49
N GLN A 6 2.84 12.01 2.15
CA GLN A 6 3.71 10.94 2.65
C GLN A 6 3.79 10.90 4.20
N SER A 7 3.62 12.02 4.87
CA SER A 7 3.68 12.13 6.34
C SER A 7 2.36 11.84 7.04
N ASP A 8 1.26 11.67 6.30
CA ASP A 8 -0.05 11.49 6.90
C ASP A 8 -0.12 10.10 7.55
N HIS A 9 -0.58 10.08 8.81
CA HIS A 9 -0.86 8.81 9.48
C HIS A 9 -2.18 8.23 8.95
N PHE A 10 -2.14 7.01 8.44
CA PHE A 10 -3.30 6.32 7.89
C PHE A 10 -3.31 4.85 8.32
N ASP A 11 -4.46 4.42 8.84
CA ASP A 11 -4.70 3.05 9.30
C ASP A 11 -6.03 2.56 8.67
N PRO A 12 -5.96 1.66 7.67
CA PRO A 12 -7.16 1.18 6.98
C PRO A 12 -8.02 0.29 7.87
N ASP A 13 -7.43 -0.43 8.81
CA ASP A 13 -8.15 -1.37 9.68
C ASP A 13 -9.01 -0.60 10.68
N ARG A 14 -8.46 0.47 11.28
CA ARG A 14 -9.25 1.34 12.16
C ARG A 14 -10.42 2.01 11.45
N LEU A 15 -10.22 2.41 10.20
CA LEU A 15 -11.28 3.02 9.40
C LEU A 15 -12.39 2.01 9.10
N ASN A 16 -12.00 0.79 8.76
CA ASN A 16 -12.93 -0.31 8.55
C ASN A 16 -13.73 -0.62 9.82
N ASP A 17 -13.07 -0.80 10.96
CA ASP A 17 -13.74 -1.09 12.24
C ASP A 17 -14.73 0.01 12.64
N SER A 18 -14.41 1.28 12.34
CA SER A 18 -15.23 2.43 12.74
C SER A 18 -16.40 2.69 11.79
N LEU A 19 -16.22 2.46 10.49
CA LEU A 19 -17.18 2.85 9.45
C LEU A 19 -17.83 1.66 8.73
N ASN A 20 -17.38 0.43 9.01
CA ASN A 20 -17.81 -0.82 8.38
C ASN A 20 -17.82 -0.75 6.85
N VAL A 21 -16.72 -0.25 6.27
CA VAL A 21 -16.57 -0.03 4.83
C VAL A 21 -15.86 -1.22 4.15
N PRO A 22 -16.38 -1.75 3.03
CA PRO A 22 -15.82 -2.95 2.40
C PRO A 22 -14.53 -2.70 1.62
N VAL A 23 -14.31 -1.47 1.19
CA VAL A 23 -13.15 -1.05 0.42
C VAL A 23 -12.71 0.34 0.88
N VAL A 24 -11.41 0.52 1.09
CA VAL A 24 -10.79 1.82 1.36
C VAL A 24 -9.79 2.13 0.25
N GLY A 25 -9.91 3.29 -0.38
CA GLY A 25 -9.03 3.71 -1.47
C GLY A 25 -8.31 5.02 -1.15
N ILE A 26 -6.98 4.97 -1.20
CA ILE A 26 -6.11 6.14 -1.01
C ILE A 26 -5.22 6.34 -2.24
N ALA A 27 -4.97 7.60 -2.54
CA ALA A 27 -3.94 8.03 -3.48
C ALA A 27 -2.88 8.81 -2.70
N ALA A 28 -1.61 8.53 -2.96
CA ALA A 28 -0.50 9.22 -2.33
C ALA A 28 0.59 9.53 -3.35
N GLU A 29 1.23 10.68 -3.22
CA GLU A 29 2.45 10.98 -3.94
C GLU A 29 3.65 10.67 -3.05
N THR A 30 4.28 9.53 -3.33
CA THR A 30 5.39 9.00 -2.54
C THR A 30 6.65 9.03 -3.39
N GLY A 31 7.59 9.93 -3.08
CA GLY A 31 8.86 10.02 -3.82
C GLY A 31 9.82 8.90 -3.41
N GLN A 32 10.33 9.00 -2.18
CA GLN A 32 11.15 7.98 -1.53
C GLN A 32 10.46 7.60 -0.22
N HIS A 33 9.81 6.43 -0.20
CA HIS A 33 9.02 5.99 0.95
C HIS A 33 9.38 4.56 1.33
N ASP A 34 9.38 4.29 2.62
CA ASP A 34 9.56 2.98 3.21
C ASP A 34 8.54 2.82 4.32
N SER A 35 7.64 1.86 4.16
CA SER A 35 6.60 1.59 5.15
C SER A 35 7.14 0.93 6.43
N GLY A 36 8.36 0.39 6.40
CA GLY A 36 8.78 -0.61 7.38
C GLY A 36 7.96 -1.90 7.29
N PHE A 37 8.28 -2.89 8.13
CA PHE A 37 7.50 -4.12 8.22
C PHE A 37 6.22 -3.91 9.02
N HIS A 38 5.10 -4.31 8.44
CA HIS A 38 3.77 -4.21 9.05
C HIS A 38 2.81 -5.23 8.41
N GLN A 39 1.56 -5.25 8.87
CA GLN A 39 0.48 -6.08 8.33
C GLN A 39 -0.86 -5.37 8.56
N HIS A 40 -1.87 -5.71 7.76
CA HIS A 40 -3.25 -5.21 7.88
C HIS A 40 -4.23 -6.37 7.98
N ASN A 41 -5.39 -6.16 8.60
CA ASN A 41 -6.50 -7.11 8.60
C ASN A 41 -7.19 -7.17 7.25
N MET A 42 -7.24 -6.05 6.53
CA MET A 42 -7.67 -6.02 5.13
C MET A 42 -6.53 -6.46 4.20
N GLY A 43 -6.86 -7.03 3.05
CA GLY A 43 -5.87 -7.26 2.01
C GLY A 43 -5.61 -6.00 1.19
N GLN A 44 -4.43 -5.86 0.60
CA GLN A 44 -3.94 -4.63 0.00
C GLN A 44 -3.60 -4.78 -1.49
N LEU A 45 -4.15 -3.90 -2.34
CA LEU A 45 -3.71 -3.70 -3.71
C LEU A 45 -2.74 -2.52 -3.78
N LEU A 46 -1.59 -2.74 -4.41
CA LEU A 46 -0.59 -1.73 -4.68
C LEU A 46 -0.53 -1.45 -6.18
N PHE A 47 -0.54 -0.17 -6.55
CA PHE A 47 -0.35 0.27 -7.92
C PHE A 47 0.47 1.56 -7.94
N THR A 48 1.37 1.68 -8.91
CA THR A 48 2.12 2.92 -9.16
C THR A 48 2.17 3.24 -10.66
N GLN A 49 2.00 4.51 -11.00
CA GLN A 49 2.02 4.96 -12.39
C GLN A 49 3.46 5.10 -12.93
N ARG A 50 4.40 5.50 -12.08
CA ARG A 50 5.82 5.67 -12.40
C ARG A 50 6.67 5.17 -11.24
N GLY A 51 7.91 4.79 -11.51
CA GLY A 51 8.79 4.18 -10.51
C GLY A 51 8.48 2.70 -10.28
N CYS A 52 9.09 2.10 -9.27
CA CYS A 52 8.88 0.70 -8.89
C CYS A 52 8.61 0.59 -7.40
N ILE A 53 7.84 -0.42 -6.99
CA ILE A 53 7.65 -0.76 -5.59
C ILE A 53 8.38 -2.08 -5.33
N LYS A 54 9.34 -2.06 -4.41
CA LYS A 54 9.94 -3.27 -3.87
C LYS A 54 9.09 -3.77 -2.71
N ILE A 55 8.58 -4.98 -2.82
CA ILE A 55 7.73 -5.62 -1.83
C ILE A 55 8.54 -6.75 -1.21
N THR A 56 8.78 -6.67 0.09
CA THR A 56 9.43 -7.74 0.86
C THR A 56 8.36 -8.48 1.64
N LEU A 57 8.28 -9.80 1.42
CA LEU A 57 7.31 -10.71 2.04
C LEU A 57 8.10 -11.85 2.69
N ALA A 58 8.06 -12.02 4.00
CA ALA A 58 8.79 -13.07 4.73
C ALA A 58 10.21 -13.35 4.18
N ASN A 59 10.37 -14.35 3.29
CA ASN A 59 11.64 -14.79 2.71
C ASN A 59 11.79 -14.46 1.21
N GLN A 60 10.92 -13.62 0.65
CA GLN A 60 10.85 -13.29 -0.77
C GLN A 60 10.89 -11.79 -0.99
N ILE A 61 11.54 -11.39 -2.08
CA ILE A 61 11.55 -10.02 -2.56
C ILE A 61 10.94 -10.02 -3.95
N SER A 62 9.92 -9.18 -4.14
CA SER A 62 9.26 -8.95 -5.43
C SER A 62 9.42 -7.49 -5.83
N ILE A 63 9.63 -7.25 -7.11
CA ILE A 63 9.60 -5.90 -7.68
C ILE A 63 8.32 -5.75 -8.48
N LEU A 64 7.48 -4.80 -8.08
CA LEU A 64 6.31 -4.38 -8.83
C LEU A 64 6.72 -3.25 -9.78
N PRO A 65 6.81 -3.51 -11.10
CA PRO A 65 7.10 -2.49 -12.09
C PRO A 65 5.91 -1.52 -12.25
N PRO A 66 6.12 -0.34 -12.86
CA PRO A 66 5.04 0.63 -13.06
C PRO A 66 3.93 0.05 -13.93
N THR A 67 2.72 0.59 -13.81
CA THR A 67 1.51 0.17 -14.55
C THR A 67 1.04 -1.26 -14.28
N ARG A 68 1.56 -1.90 -13.22
CA ARG A 68 1.13 -3.21 -12.75
C ARG A 68 0.55 -3.10 -11.35
N VAL A 69 -0.26 -4.10 -10.99
CA VAL A 69 -0.90 -4.22 -9.68
C VAL A 69 -0.34 -5.44 -8.96
N ALA A 70 -0.04 -5.29 -7.66
CA ALA A 70 0.18 -6.42 -6.77
C ALA A 70 -0.96 -6.52 -5.75
N TRP A 71 -1.36 -7.75 -5.43
CA TRP A 71 -2.23 -8.04 -4.29
C TRP A 71 -1.40 -8.65 -3.17
N ILE A 72 -1.53 -8.10 -1.97
CA ILE A 72 -0.98 -8.62 -0.72
C ILE A 72 -2.18 -9.11 0.11
N PRO A 73 -2.27 -10.42 0.41
CA PRO A 73 -3.39 -10.94 1.19
C PRO A 73 -3.48 -10.35 2.61
N PRO A 74 -4.68 -10.36 3.22
CA PRO A 74 -4.86 -10.07 4.64
C PRO A 74 -3.83 -10.75 5.54
N LYS A 75 -3.44 -10.06 6.63
CA LYS A 75 -2.55 -10.59 7.68
C LYS A 75 -1.20 -11.09 7.17
N THR A 76 -0.76 -10.59 6.01
CA THR A 76 0.56 -10.90 5.46
C THR A 76 1.55 -9.84 5.93
N GLN A 77 2.54 -10.25 6.72
CA GLN A 77 3.64 -9.36 7.10
C GLN A 77 4.47 -8.98 5.88
N HIS A 78 4.57 -7.68 5.62
CA HIS A 78 5.25 -7.16 4.44
C HIS A 78 5.87 -5.78 4.68
N ARG A 79 6.78 -5.40 3.79
CA ARG A 79 7.38 -4.06 3.71
C ARG A 79 7.35 -3.59 2.26
N ALA A 80 6.82 -2.39 2.03
CA ALA A 80 6.75 -1.76 0.73
C ALA A 80 7.72 -0.57 0.69
N GLU A 81 8.69 -0.64 -0.21
CA GLU A 81 9.68 0.40 -0.44
C GLU A 81 9.48 0.96 -1.85
N MET A 82 9.25 2.27 -1.93
CA MET A 82 9.03 2.97 -3.19
C MET A 82 10.24 3.84 -3.50
N ARG A 83 10.79 3.70 -4.72
CA ARG A 83 11.91 4.50 -5.22
C ARG A 83 11.49 5.25 -6.47
N SER A 84 11.60 6.58 -6.42
CA SER A 84 11.33 7.47 -7.56
C SER A 84 9.93 7.28 -8.16
N SER A 85 8.94 7.01 -7.30
CA SER A 85 7.55 6.90 -7.74
C SER A 85 6.87 8.26 -7.81
N VAL A 86 5.96 8.41 -8.78
CA VAL A 86 5.10 9.60 -8.91
C VAL A 86 3.68 9.06 -9.03
N GLY A 87 2.87 9.29 -7.99
CA GLY A 87 1.50 8.79 -7.88
C GLY A 87 1.40 7.28 -7.62
N SER A 88 0.98 6.95 -6.40
CA SER A 88 0.73 5.58 -5.95
C SER A 88 -0.70 5.48 -5.43
N TYR A 89 -1.37 4.38 -5.75
CA TYR A 89 -2.71 4.08 -5.27
C TYR A 89 -2.67 2.82 -4.43
N ILE A 90 -3.33 2.88 -3.28
CA ILE A 90 -3.42 1.76 -2.36
C ILE A 90 -4.89 1.52 -2.07
N PHE A 91 -5.33 0.28 -2.25
CA PHE A 91 -6.70 -0.11 -1.93
C PHE A 91 -6.69 -1.24 -0.92
N PHE A 92 -7.55 -1.15 0.08
CA PHE A 92 -7.75 -2.19 1.06
C PHE A 92 -9.13 -2.81 0.86
N ARG A 93 -9.21 -4.15 0.87
CA ARG A 93 -10.46 -4.92 0.75
C ARG A 93 -10.61 -5.88 1.93
N LEU A 94 -11.82 -5.93 2.51
CA LEU A 94 -12.23 -6.91 3.54
C LEU A 94 -11.99 -8.36 3.10
#